data_AF-A0AA92K4H1-F1
#
_entry.id   AF-A0AA92K4H1-F1
#
_cell.length_a   1.000
_cell.length_b   1.000
_cell.length_c   1.000
_cell.angle_alpha   90.00
_cell.angle_beta   90.00
_cell.angle_gamma   90.00
#
_symmetry.space_group_name_H-M   'P 1'
#
loop_
_entity.id
_entity.type
_entity.pdbx_description
1 polymer ?
#
loop_
_entity_poly.entity_id
_entity_poly.type
_entity_poly.pdbx_seq_one_letter_code
_entity_poly.pdbx_strand_id
1 'polypeptide(L)'
;MTRAPAAIKPTFLSRHFLLFLLTGGIAAAVNWGSRIVYNLWMPYSAAIVVAYVTGMITAFVLAKLFVFTESTQSTARSIVFFTLVNLVAVLQTWGVSVGLAYYVFPRLGLDWHAREIAHLVGVAVPVFTSYIGHKRWSFKH
;
A
#
# COMPACT_ATOMS: atom_id res chain seq x y z
N MET A 1 19.44 -37.08 32.25
CA MET A 1 18.76 -36.96 30.93
C MET A 1 18.37 -35.50 30.72
N THR A 2 19.22 -34.73 30.05
CA THR A 2 19.04 -33.29 29.78
C THR A 2 18.28 -33.12 28.46
N ARG A 3 17.08 -32.52 28.51
CA ARG A 3 16.30 -32.19 27.32
C ARG A 3 16.94 -30.97 26.63
N ALA A 4 17.37 -31.13 25.38
CA ALA A 4 17.80 -30.02 24.54
C ALA A 4 16.62 -29.06 24.27
N PRO A 5 16.83 -27.73 24.27
CA PRO A 5 15.78 -26.79 23.88
C PRO A 5 15.46 -26.97 22.39
N ALA A 6 14.17 -27.10 22.08
CA ALA A 6 13.67 -27.21 20.71
C ALA A 6 14.12 -25.99 19.90
N ALA A 7 14.84 -26.22 18.81
CA ALA A 7 15.20 -25.18 17.87
C ALA A 7 13.93 -24.50 17.34
N ILE A 8 13.81 -23.19 17.59
CA ILE A 8 12.77 -22.34 17.02
C ILE A 8 13.01 -22.32 15.51
N LYS A 9 12.27 -23.12 14.75
CA LYS A 9 12.24 -22.99 13.28
C LYS A 9 11.57 -21.64 12.97
N PRO A 10 12.22 -20.71 12.27
CA PRO A 10 11.56 -19.48 11.86
C PRO A 10 10.47 -19.83 10.86
N THR A 11 9.24 -19.82 11.34
CA THR A 11 8.03 -20.11 10.58
C THR A 11 7.64 -18.93 9.69
N PHE A 12 7.61 -19.18 8.37
CA PHE A 12 6.63 -18.64 7.41
C PHE A 12 6.61 -17.14 7.04
N LEU A 13 7.73 -16.41 6.99
CA LEU A 13 7.81 -15.26 6.06
C LEU A 13 8.57 -15.69 4.80
N SER A 14 7.84 -15.97 3.72
CA SER A 14 8.48 -16.24 2.43
C SER A 14 9.27 -15.00 1.99
N ARG A 15 10.48 -15.19 1.45
CA ARG A 15 11.32 -14.10 0.93
C ARG A 15 10.54 -13.14 0.02
N HIS A 16 9.62 -13.68 -0.78
CA HIS A 16 8.70 -12.95 -1.63
C HIS A 16 7.72 -12.06 -0.86
N PHE A 17 7.19 -12.51 0.28
CA PHE A 17 6.32 -11.71 1.14
C PHE A 17 7.07 -10.56 1.81
N LEU A 18 8.31 -10.79 2.26
CA LEU A 18 9.19 -9.76 2.82
C LEU A 18 9.53 -8.67 1.79
N LEU A 19 9.90 -9.08 0.56
CA LEU A 19 10.14 -8.16 -0.55
C LEU A 19 8.87 -7.39 -0.93
N PHE A 20 7.72 -8.05 -0.98
CA PHE A 20 6.42 -7.40 -1.22
C PHE A 20 6.12 -6.33 -0.17
N LEU A 21 6.31 -6.63 1.13
CA LEU A 21 6.07 -5.69 2.22
C LEU A 21 7.02 -4.48 2.16
N LEU A 22 8.31 -4.72 1.89
CA LEU A 22 9.31 -3.65 1.70
C LEU A 22 8.95 -2.74 0.51
N THR A 23 8.64 -3.35 -0.63
CA THR A 23 8.29 -2.65 -1.87
C THR A 23 7.02 -1.81 -1.68
N GLY A 24 5.98 -2.39 -1.08
CA GLY A 24 4.74 -1.71 -0.77
C GLY A 24 4.92 -0.60 0.28
N GLY A 25 5.72 -0.85 1.31
CA GLY A 25 6.01 0.15 2.36
C GLY A 25 6.74 1.38 1.83
N ILE A 26 7.76 1.19 0.98
CA ILE A 26 8.47 2.30 0.33
C ILE A 26 7.51 3.09 -0.57
N ALA A 27 6.68 2.41 -1.36
CA ALA A 27 5.69 3.06 -2.20
C ALA A 27 4.67 3.86 -1.38
N ALA A 28 4.20 3.33 -0.25
CA ALA A 28 3.31 4.04 0.67
C ALA A 28 3.97 5.28 1.28
N ALA A 29 5.25 5.18 1.67
CA ALA A 29 6.01 6.31 2.19
C ALA A 29 6.18 7.41 1.13
N VAL A 30 6.50 7.04 -0.11
CA VAL A 30 6.60 7.99 -1.24
C VAL A 30 5.24 8.62 -1.54
N ASN A 31 4.15 7.85 -1.52
CA ASN A 31 2.78 8.37 -1.67
C ASN A 31 2.46 9.40 -0.58
N TRP A 32 2.59 9.03 0.69
CA TRP A 32 2.25 9.93 1.79
C TRP A 32 3.13 11.18 1.82
N GLY A 33 4.45 11.02 1.61
CA GLY A 33 5.42 12.11 1.60
C GLY A 33 5.24 13.05 0.40
N SER A 34 5.09 12.50 -0.81
CA SER A 34 4.86 13.32 -2.01
C SER A 34 3.56 14.10 -1.92
N ARG A 35 2.51 13.57 -1.28
CA ARG A 35 1.26 14.31 -1.02
C ARG A 35 1.48 15.54 -0.13
N ILE A 36 2.36 15.49 0.88
CA ILE A 36 2.72 16.67 1.70
C ILE A 36 3.32 17.75 0.81
N VAL A 37 4.22 17.35 -0.08
CA VAL A 37 4.92 18.25 -0.99
C VAL A 37 3.96 18.81 -2.03
N TYR A 38 3.12 17.97 -2.65
CA TYR A 38 2.12 18.40 -3.63
C TYR A 38 1.06 19.34 -3.06
N ASN A 39 0.66 19.17 -1.80
CA ASN A 39 -0.26 20.08 -1.13
C ASN A 39 0.23 21.54 -1.10
N LEU A 40 1.52 21.81 -1.34
CA LEU A 40 2.06 23.18 -1.44
C LEU A 40 1.62 23.90 -2.72
N TRP A 41 1.30 23.15 -3.78
CA TRP A 41 0.95 23.70 -5.10
C TRP A 41 -0.46 23.34 -5.56
N MET A 42 -1.11 22.34 -4.95
CA MET A 42 -2.42 21.86 -5.38
C MET A 42 -3.35 21.52 -4.21
N PRO A 43 -4.69 21.55 -4.43
CA PRO A 43 -5.64 21.24 -3.37
C PRO A 43 -5.54 19.78 -2.91
N TYR A 44 -5.90 19.54 -1.65
CA TYR A 44 -5.76 18.24 -0.96
C TYR A 44 -6.28 17.05 -1.79
N SER A 45 -7.47 17.17 -2.40
CA SER A 45 -8.03 16.11 -3.24
C SER A 45 -7.14 15.79 -4.46
N ALA A 46 -6.66 16.81 -5.18
CA ALA A 46 -5.78 16.62 -6.32
C ALA A 46 -4.41 16.05 -5.90
N ALA A 47 -3.87 16.52 -4.78
CA ALA A 47 -2.61 16.04 -4.23
C ALA A 47 -2.65 14.56 -3.87
N ILE A 48 -3.77 14.04 -3.35
CA ILE A 48 -3.96 12.62 -3.08
C ILE A 48 -3.81 11.81 -4.36
N VAL A 49 -4.47 12.24 -5.46
CA VAL A 49 -4.44 11.51 -6.73
C VAL A 49 -3.03 11.50 -7.32
N VAL A 50 -2.37 12.67 -7.39
CA VAL A 50 -1.03 12.77 -7.97
C VAL A 50 0.00 12.01 -7.14
N ALA A 51 -0.08 12.11 -5.81
CA ALA A 51 0.78 11.34 -4.91
C ALA A 51 0.59 9.83 -5.04
N TYR A 52 -0.64 9.39 -5.28
CA TYR A 52 -0.91 7.99 -5.54
C TYR A 52 -0.26 7.53 -6.84
N VAL A 53 -0.34 8.32 -7.90
CA VAL A 53 0.37 8.01 -9.16
C VAL A 53 1.87 7.88 -8.94
N THR A 54 2.48 8.82 -8.21
CA THR A 54 3.90 8.74 -7.85
C THR A 54 4.22 7.46 -7.07
N GLY A 55 3.40 7.14 -6.06
CA GLY A 55 3.54 5.89 -5.30
C GLY A 55 3.41 4.63 -6.16
N MET A 56 2.48 4.60 -7.12
CA MET A 56 2.34 3.48 -8.05
C MET A 56 3.56 3.30 -8.95
N ILE A 57 4.12 4.40 -9.48
CA ILE A 57 5.33 4.35 -10.31
C ILE A 57 6.48 3.77 -9.48
N THR A 58 6.66 4.23 -8.24
CA THR A 58 7.66 3.68 -7.32
C THR A 58 7.42 2.20 -7.06
N ALA A 59 6.20 1.79 -6.75
CA ALA A 59 5.85 0.38 -6.52
C ALA A 59 6.16 -0.50 -7.73
N PHE A 60 5.84 -0.02 -8.94
CA PHE A 60 6.09 -0.75 -10.18
C PHE A 60 7.59 -0.90 -10.46
N VAL A 61 8.37 0.18 -10.30
CA VAL A 61 9.82 0.14 -10.48
C VAL A 61 10.45 -0.83 -9.49
N LEU A 62 10.08 -0.75 -8.21
CA LEU A 62 10.60 -1.65 -7.18
C LEU A 62 10.17 -3.10 -7.43
N ALA A 63 8.91 -3.36 -7.81
CA ALA A 63 8.45 -4.70 -8.15
C ALA A 63 9.21 -5.27 -9.37
N LYS A 64 9.48 -4.44 -10.38
CA LYS A 64 10.29 -4.83 -11.54
C LYS A 64 11.73 -5.19 -11.16
N LEU A 65 12.35 -4.42 -10.25
CA LEU A 65 13.74 -4.63 -9.83
C LEU A 65 13.91 -5.82 -8.88
N PHE A 66 12.96 -6.05 -7.97
CA PHE A 66 13.13 -6.98 -6.86
C PHE A 66 12.23 -8.23 -6.90
N VAL A 67 11.08 -8.17 -7.58
CA VAL A 67 10.06 -9.24 -7.56
C VAL A 67 10.01 -10.00 -8.88
N PHE A 68 10.22 -9.34 -10.01
CA PHE A 68 10.09 -9.95 -11.34
C PHE A 68 11.40 -10.50 -11.93
N THR A 69 12.47 -10.64 -11.15
CA THR A 69 13.76 -11.15 -11.63
C THR A 69 13.78 -12.65 -11.96
N GLU A 70 12.78 -13.43 -11.55
CA GLU A 70 12.73 -14.90 -11.80
C GLU A 70 11.41 -15.43 -12.41
N SER A 71 10.48 -14.60 -12.85
CA SER A 71 9.14 -15.09 -13.25
C SER A 71 9.00 -15.46 -14.73
N THR A 72 8.68 -16.73 -14.97
CA THR A 72 8.34 -17.38 -16.25
C THR A 72 6.91 -17.14 -16.74
N GLN A 73 6.15 -16.24 -16.10
CA GLN A 73 4.75 -15.91 -16.44
C GLN A 73 4.63 -14.65 -17.30
N SER A 74 3.59 -14.59 -18.12
CA SER A 74 3.26 -13.47 -19.02
C SER A 74 3.27 -12.12 -18.29
N THR A 75 4.34 -11.33 -18.50
CA THR A 75 4.56 -10.00 -17.93
C THR A 75 3.36 -9.07 -18.14
N ALA A 76 2.69 -9.17 -19.30
CA ALA A 76 1.53 -8.34 -19.64
C ALA A 76 0.32 -8.60 -18.73
N ARG A 77 0.03 -9.87 -18.41
CA ARG A 77 -1.10 -10.22 -17.54
C ARG A 77 -0.87 -9.71 -16.11
N SER A 78 0.35 -9.85 -15.61
CA SER A 78 0.74 -9.35 -14.28
C SER A 78 0.62 -7.83 -14.18
N ILE A 79 1.00 -7.09 -15.23
CA ILE A 79 0.84 -5.63 -15.29
C ILE A 79 -0.64 -5.22 -15.23
N VAL A 80 -1.51 -5.86 -16.02
CA VAL A 80 -2.95 -5.52 -16.04
C VAL A 80 -3.60 -5.74 -14.68
N PHE A 81 -3.34 -6.89 -14.03
CA PHE A 81 -3.86 -7.15 -12.68
C PHE A 81 -3.29 -6.19 -11.64
N PHE A 82 -1.99 -5.88 -11.72
CA PHE A 82 -1.35 -4.90 -10.83
C PHE A 82 -2.02 -3.53 -10.95
N THR A 83 -2.24 -3.04 -12.17
CA THR A 83 -2.91 -1.75 -12.41
C THR A 83 -4.35 -1.74 -11.91
N LEU A 84 -5.13 -2.80 -12.18
CA LEU A 84 -6.52 -2.89 -11.72
C LEU A 84 -6.66 -2.85 -10.20
N VAL A 85 -5.84 -3.64 -9.49
CA VAL A 85 -5.85 -3.65 -8.01
C VAL A 85 -5.44 -2.28 -7.47
N ASN A 86 -4.45 -1.64 -8.09
CA ASN A 86 -4.01 -0.31 -7.69
C ASN A 86 -5.08 0.77 -7.95
N LEU A 87 -5.83 0.70 -9.05
CA LEU A 87 -6.93 1.65 -9.31
C LEU A 87 -8.02 1.58 -8.24
N VAL A 88 -8.41 0.37 -7.82
CA VAL A 88 -9.36 0.19 -6.72
C VAL A 88 -8.79 0.76 -5.41
N ALA A 89 -7.51 0.53 -5.17
CA ALA A 89 -6.81 1.05 -4.00
C ALA A 89 -6.68 2.60 -4.00
N VAL A 90 -6.51 3.26 -5.16
CA VAL A 90 -6.61 4.73 -5.28
C VAL A 90 -7.98 5.19 -4.79
N LEU A 91 -9.04 4.59 -5.32
CA LEU A 91 -10.42 5.00 -5.04
C LEU A 91 -10.77 4.81 -3.57
N GLN A 92 -10.31 3.71 -2.97
CA GLN A 92 -10.43 3.46 -1.53
C GLN A 92 -9.67 4.51 -0.72
N THR A 93 -8.40 4.77 -1.06
CA THR A 93 -7.57 5.77 -0.38
C THR A 93 -8.23 7.15 -0.45
N TRP A 94 -8.63 7.58 -1.64
CA TRP A 94 -9.27 8.87 -1.87
C TRP A 94 -10.59 8.99 -1.12
N GLY A 95 -11.49 8.00 -1.26
CA GLY A 95 -12.81 8.03 -0.63
C GLY A 95 -12.73 8.06 0.89
N VAL A 96 -11.85 7.25 1.49
CA VAL A 96 -11.63 7.23 2.94
C VAL A 96 -10.97 8.52 3.42
N SER A 97 -9.97 9.03 2.71
CA SER A 97 -9.27 10.27 3.10
C SER A 97 -10.17 11.49 3.02
N VAL A 98 -10.91 11.66 1.92
CA VAL A 98 -11.86 12.77 1.75
C VAL A 98 -13.03 12.63 2.72
N GLY A 99 -13.57 11.41 2.87
CA GLY A 99 -14.63 11.09 3.82
C GLY A 99 -14.27 11.48 5.25
N LEU A 100 -13.09 11.05 5.71
CA LEU A 100 -12.62 11.37 7.05
C LEU A 100 -12.33 12.85 7.23
N ALA A 101 -11.54 13.45 6.32
CA ALA A 101 -11.09 14.83 6.44
C ALA A 101 -12.21 15.87 6.38
N TYR A 102 -13.25 15.64 5.57
CA TYR A 102 -14.30 16.64 5.34
C TYR A 102 -15.63 16.33 6.00
N TYR A 103 -15.91 15.07 6.36
CA TYR A 103 -17.20 14.68 6.92
C TYR A 103 -17.10 14.16 8.35
N VAL A 104 -16.07 13.39 8.70
CA VAL A 104 -15.98 12.76 10.02
C VAL A 104 -15.24 13.65 11.01
N PHE A 105 -14.01 14.04 10.70
CA PHE A 105 -13.16 14.80 11.61
C PHE A 105 -13.71 16.19 12.00
N PRO A 106 -14.32 16.97 11.08
CA PRO A 106 -14.96 18.23 11.46
C PRO A 106 -16.13 18.05 12.45
N ARG A 107 -16.85 16.92 12.37
CA ARG A 107 -17.96 16.60 13.29
C ARG A 107 -17.47 16.12 14.66
N LEU A 108 -16.22 15.67 14.74
CA LEU A 108 -15.56 15.26 15.98
C LEU A 108 -14.75 16.40 16.62
N GLY A 109 -14.73 17.59 16.01
CA GLY A 109 -13.88 18.71 16.44
C GLY A 109 -12.38 18.42 16.30
N LEU A 110 -12.01 17.46 15.45
CA LEU A 110 -10.63 17.08 15.21
C LEU A 110 -10.07 17.92 14.06
N ASP A 111 -9.53 19.10 14.39
CA ASP A 111 -9.00 20.03 13.39
C ASP A 111 -7.49 19.90 13.20
N TRP A 112 -6.80 19.32 14.20
CA TRP A 112 -5.35 19.14 14.21
C TRP A 112 -4.92 17.96 13.34
N HIS A 113 -4.09 18.23 12.32
CA HIS A 113 -3.59 17.24 11.35
C HIS A 113 -4.65 16.31 10.73
N ALA A 114 -5.89 16.80 10.63
CA ALA A 114 -7.04 16.02 10.17
C ALA A 114 -6.79 15.38 8.79
N ARG A 115 -6.13 16.12 7.89
CA ARG A 115 -5.83 15.69 6.51
C ARG A 115 -4.74 14.63 6.45
N GLU A 116 -3.73 14.74 7.31
CA GLU A 116 -2.62 13.82 7.39
C GLU A 116 -3.06 12.49 7.99
N ILE A 117 -3.86 12.54 9.07
CA ILE A 117 -4.46 11.37 9.71
C ILE A 117 -5.44 10.70 8.74
N ALA A 118 -6.29 11.48 8.06
CA ALA A 118 -7.26 10.93 7.10
C ALA A 118 -6.56 10.22 5.94
N HIS A 119 -5.49 10.81 5.41
CA HIS A 119 -4.68 10.18 4.35
C HIS A 119 -3.99 8.91 4.84
N LEU A 120 -3.47 8.92 6.06
CA LEU A 120 -2.79 7.76 6.64
C LEU A 120 -3.77 6.58 6.81
N VAL A 121 -4.98 6.84 7.30
CA VAL A 121 -6.05 5.83 7.36
C VAL A 121 -6.46 5.39 5.95
N GLY A 122 -6.58 6.33 5.02
CA GLY A 122 -6.88 6.05 3.62
C GLY A 122 -5.86 5.12 2.97
N VAL A 123 -4.56 5.32 3.19
CA VAL A 123 -3.47 4.47 2.67
C VAL A 123 -3.44 3.10 3.35
N ALA A 124 -3.82 3.02 4.62
CA ALA A 124 -3.85 1.75 5.34
C ALA A 124 -4.94 0.80 4.83
N VAL A 125 -6.12 1.31 4.44
CA VAL A 125 -7.26 0.49 3.99
C VAL A 125 -6.89 -0.44 2.82
N PRO A 126 -6.27 0.03 1.72
CA PRO A 126 -5.85 -0.82 0.62
C PRO A 126 -4.81 -1.88 0.98
N VAL A 127 -3.98 -1.63 2.00
CA VAL A 127 -2.98 -2.61 2.46
C VAL A 127 -3.68 -3.85 3.00
N PHE A 128 -4.75 -3.66 3.79
CA PHE A 128 -5.55 -4.77 4.31
C PHE A 128 -6.37 -5.45 3.22
N THR A 129 -6.99 -4.70 2.30
CA THR A 129 -7.78 -5.30 1.20
C THR A 129 -6.90 -6.09 0.24
N SER A 130 -5.69 -5.59 -0.06
CA SER A 130 -4.69 -6.30 -0.86
C SER A 130 -4.18 -7.56 -0.16
N TYR A 131 -3.95 -7.50 1.16
CA TYR A 131 -3.58 -8.68 1.95
C TYR A 131 -4.68 -9.76 1.94
N ILE A 132 -5.95 -9.37 2.10
CA ILE A 132 -7.09 -10.29 2.02
C ILE A 132 -7.22 -10.88 0.60
N GLY A 133 -6.99 -10.08 -0.44
CA GLY A 133 -6.98 -10.53 -1.85
C GLY A 133 -5.93 -11.61 -2.10
N HIS A 134 -4.70 -11.40 -1.65
CA HIS A 134 -3.63 -12.39 -1.78
C HIS A 134 -3.86 -13.63 -0.89
N LYS A 135 -4.46 -13.48 0.29
CA LYS A 135 -4.86 -14.63 1.13
C LYS A 135 -5.94 -15.50 0.47
N ARG A 136 -6.85 -14.93 -0.30
CA ARG A 136 -7.91 -15.68 -1.01
C ARG A 136 -7.46 -16.29 -2.34
N TRP A 137 -6.48 -15.69 -3.05
CA TRP A 137 -6.08 -16.14 -4.39
C TRP A 137 -4.64 -16.66 -4.52
N SER A 138 -3.67 -16.20 -3.72
CA SER A 138 -2.25 -16.60 -3.83
C SER A 138 -1.83 -17.70 -2.85
N PHE A 139 -2.58 -17.96 -1.77
CA PHE A 139 -2.22 -18.95 -0.73
C PHE A 139 -3.10 -20.20 -0.71
N LYS A 140 -3.75 -20.56 -1.83
CA LYS A 140 -4.21 -21.94 -2.03
C LYS A 140 -3.09 -22.70 -2.75
N HIS A 141 -2.25 -23.37 -1.96
CA HIS A 141 -1.58 -24.59 -2.41
C HIS A 141 -2.61 -25.72 -2.34
#